data_AF-A0A7T0LIZ4-F1
#
_entry.id   AF-A0A7T0LIZ4-F1
#
_cell.length_a   1.000
_cell.length_b   1.000
_cell.length_c   1.000
_cell.angle_alpha   90.00
_cell.angle_beta   90.00
_cell.angle_gamma   90.00
#
_symmetry.space_group_name_H-M   'P 1'
#
loop_
_entity.id
_entity.type
_entity.pdbx_description
1 polymer ?
#
loop_
_entity_poly.entity_id
_entity_poly.type
_entity_poly.pdbx_seq_one_letter_code
_entity_poly.pdbx_strand_id
1 'polypeptide(L)'
;MRPVEPEERERRQRERASRRRARRADPAHLTRGELTATITWLRVVPPRAWSLLTRLWREERARLAVMAAGVLAAVLVLTLVGAGQAEIVGIVTTVALGALVLAVSWDHRTAGSVVVTVLALSLLGSLAGPRWSPQPAQDALVPSTTDTRIGGAVTTADVGTYAIRATEVSLPQKDGTTVTGLLRQPLGADGEPLTGTVGVVFMHGAGTHTWRGFREQAEALSGAGATTLVPDKPTQDYTLTERDYELMADNYAYSISYLRSLPTVKADGVGVYAESEGGFPGVIAAGRDADLAFLVLASAPVVQLRQQATYAAGTYLSRVGVPGPLLTAVARLLGTRELPRGAFRYADFDATSYQQRVTAPVLMLYGTADSSMPLVQGPATIWRDIQVAGNTQLTVRYYADANHGLKLGNSTDGVLAPGVARDLARWVTGLPITASAEPRVAGATPVQDFWAQAPGRTRWYASGDLMLAGILTGLALLVASGAGWALGQLPRLVGRRGMHLPDPVGRWAAALALAVLAAWVLYLAYVGMVARLALSYSSNPWISYGGWLAAQLTALLAVVILVKLVGRVLLVRGHVRHGRDEGGRWLTLPSAAVLAAAVTGSVLLLAALAYWGLFPMLG
;
A
#
# COMPACT_ATOMS: atom_id res chain seq x y z
N MET A 1 18.62 -36.22 -70.62
CA MET A 1 17.86 -36.17 -69.35
C MET A 1 17.08 -37.47 -69.22
N ARG A 2 17.45 -38.37 -68.29
CA ARG A 2 16.64 -39.57 -68.00
C ARG A 2 15.37 -39.15 -67.25
N PRO A 3 14.19 -39.72 -67.56
CA PRO A 3 12.97 -39.42 -66.83
C PRO A 3 13.08 -39.97 -65.40
N VAL A 4 12.82 -39.10 -64.42
CA VAL A 4 12.72 -39.48 -63.01
C VAL A 4 11.50 -40.39 -62.84
N GLU A 5 11.70 -41.58 -62.28
CA GLU A 5 10.64 -42.57 -62.07
C GLU A 5 9.48 -42.01 -61.21
N PRO A 6 8.23 -42.46 -61.45
CA PRO A 6 7.04 -41.97 -60.75
C PRO A 6 7.15 -42.05 -59.21
N GLU A 7 7.79 -43.09 -58.68
CA GLU A 7 7.97 -43.30 -57.24
C GLU A 7 8.88 -42.26 -56.59
N GLU A 8 9.93 -41.81 -57.28
CA GLU A 8 10.84 -40.80 -56.74
C GLU A 8 10.16 -39.41 -56.71
N ARG A 9 9.25 -39.15 -57.67
CA ARG A 9 8.38 -37.95 -57.66
C ARG A 9 7.40 -37.97 -56.50
N GLU A 10 6.75 -39.10 -56.24
CA GLU A 10 5.82 -39.24 -55.10
C GLU A 10 6.55 -39.12 -53.76
N ARG A 11 7.73 -39.73 -53.61
CA ARG A 11 8.54 -39.62 -52.39
C ARG A 11 8.96 -38.17 -52.14
N ARG A 12 9.42 -37.47 -53.18
CA ARG A 12 9.76 -36.02 -53.09
C ARG A 12 8.53 -35.16 -52.81
N GLN A 13 7.35 -35.50 -53.32
CA GLN A 13 6.11 -34.80 -52.99
C GLN A 13 5.66 -35.05 -51.55
N ARG A 14 5.77 -36.27 -51.03
CA ARG A 14 5.47 -36.60 -49.64
C ARG A 14 6.45 -35.92 -48.67
N GLU A 15 7.75 -35.87 -49.00
CA GLU A 15 8.74 -35.12 -48.24
C GLU A 15 8.50 -33.60 -48.30
N ARG A 16 8.10 -33.06 -49.46
CA ARG A 16 7.72 -31.64 -49.58
C ARG A 16 6.44 -31.33 -48.82
N ALA A 17 5.46 -32.25 -48.80
CA ALA A 17 4.22 -32.12 -48.05
C ALA A 17 4.45 -32.24 -46.53
N SER A 18 5.34 -33.14 -46.08
CA SER A 18 5.72 -33.25 -44.66
C SER A 18 6.49 -32.02 -44.19
N ARG A 19 7.43 -31.50 -45.01
CA ARG A 19 8.11 -30.22 -44.75
C ARG A 19 7.17 -29.02 -44.77
N ARG A 20 6.14 -29.02 -45.64
CA ARG A 20 5.07 -28.00 -45.64
C ARG A 20 4.17 -28.09 -44.41
N ARG A 21 3.84 -29.30 -43.94
CA ARG A 21 3.08 -29.52 -42.68
C ARG A 21 3.89 -29.09 -41.46
N ALA A 22 5.19 -29.39 -41.42
CA ALA A 22 6.10 -28.93 -40.36
C ALA A 22 6.28 -27.40 -40.35
N ARG A 23 6.25 -26.74 -41.52
CA ARG A 23 6.22 -25.27 -41.65
C ARG A 23 4.88 -24.62 -41.32
N ARG A 24 3.77 -25.38 -41.32
CA ARG A 24 2.40 -24.90 -41.03
C ARG A 24 1.97 -25.06 -39.57
N ALA A 25 2.78 -25.66 -38.70
CA ALA A 25 2.51 -25.68 -37.27
C ALA A 25 2.61 -24.25 -36.72
N ASP A 26 1.47 -23.62 -36.50
CA ASP A 26 1.36 -22.23 -36.02
C ASP A 26 1.83 -22.14 -34.55
N PRO A 27 2.89 -21.37 -34.24
CA PRO A 27 3.58 -21.45 -32.96
C PRO A 27 2.93 -20.66 -31.81
N ALA A 28 1.74 -20.09 -32.01
CA ALA A 28 1.00 -19.37 -30.97
C ALA A 28 0.30 -20.29 -29.95
N HIS A 29 0.24 -21.60 -30.21
CA HIS A 29 -0.37 -22.59 -29.32
C HIS A 29 0.71 -23.49 -28.70
N LEU A 30 0.61 -23.73 -27.39
CA LEU A 30 1.30 -24.84 -26.72
C LEU A 30 1.01 -26.12 -27.49
N THR A 31 2.02 -26.67 -28.15
CA THR A 31 1.80 -27.92 -28.89
C THR A 31 1.59 -29.05 -27.88
N ARG A 32 0.74 -30.04 -28.20
CA ARG A 32 0.56 -31.22 -27.33
C ARG A 32 1.90 -31.90 -26.97
N GLY A 33 2.87 -31.86 -27.89
CA GLY A 33 4.23 -32.34 -27.65
C GLY A 33 4.99 -31.55 -26.59
N GLU A 34 4.87 -30.22 -26.57
CA GLU A 34 5.49 -29.36 -25.54
C GLU A 34 4.87 -29.56 -24.15
N LEU A 35 3.54 -29.69 -24.08
CA LEU A 35 2.85 -30.02 -22.82
C LEU A 35 3.30 -31.39 -22.28
N THR A 36 3.36 -32.39 -23.15
CA THR A 36 3.82 -33.74 -22.78
C THR A 36 5.28 -33.74 -22.35
N ALA A 37 6.16 -32.99 -23.04
CA ALA A 37 7.56 -32.83 -22.65
C ALA A 37 7.72 -32.13 -21.30
N THR A 38 6.88 -31.14 -21.00
CA THR A 38 6.89 -30.44 -19.71
C THR A 38 6.43 -31.35 -18.57
N ILE A 39 5.36 -32.13 -18.78
CA ILE A 39 4.87 -33.14 -17.82
C ILE A 39 5.93 -34.22 -17.60
N THR A 40 6.61 -34.65 -18.66
CA THR A 40 7.69 -35.63 -18.59
C THR A 40 8.87 -35.08 -17.79
N TRP A 41 9.28 -33.84 -18.06
CA TRP A 41 10.32 -33.15 -17.30
C TRP A 41 9.98 -33.08 -15.79
N LEU A 42 8.76 -32.67 -15.43
CA LEU A 42 8.32 -32.60 -14.04
C LEU A 42 8.44 -33.94 -13.30
N ARG A 43 8.18 -35.06 -13.98
CA ARG A 43 8.32 -36.41 -13.39
C ARG A 43 9.77 -36.85 -13.25
N VAL A 44 10.65 -36.38 -14.12
CA VAL A 44 12.04 -36.84 -14.22
C VAL A 44 13.00 -35.97 -13.39
N VAL A 45 12.62 -34.73 -13.07
CA VAL A 45 13.43 -33.82 -12.22
C VAL A 45 13.68 -34.38 -10.82
N PRO A 46 12.68 -34.81 -10.01
CA PRO A 46 12.94 -35.33 -8.66
C PRO A 46 13.93 -36.51 -8.60
N PRO A 47 13.76 -37.59 -9.41
CA PRO A 47 14.72 -38.70 -9.36
C PRO A 47 16.11 -38.30 -9.88
N ARG A 48 16.20 -37.38 -10.85
CA ARG A 48 17.49 -36.88 -11.33
C ARG A 48 18.20 -36.02 -10.28
N ALA A 49 17.49 -35.12 -9.62
CA ALA A 49 18.02 -34.33 -8.52
C ALA A 49 18.56 -35.23 -7.42
N TRP A 50 17.80 -36.26 -7.04
CA TRP A 50 18.26 -37.27 -6.07
C TRP A 50 19.51 -38.01 -6.55
N SER A 51 19.54 -38.46 -7.81
CA SER A 51 20.72 -39.13 -8.37
C SER A 51 21.97 -38.25 -8.42
N LEU A 52 21.80 -36.95 -8.72
CA LEU A 52 22.89 -35.98 -8.77
C LEU A 52 23.44 -35.72 -7.36
N LEU A 53 22.55 -35.47 -6.39
CA LEU A 53 22.93 -35.22 -5.00
C LEU A 53 23.60 -36.44 -4.37
N THR A 54 23.07 -37.64 -4.61
CA THR A 54 23.68 -38.90 -4.12
C THR A 54 25.04 -39.17 -4.77
N ARG A 55 25.21 -38.87 -6.06
CA ARG A 55 26.51 -39.00 -6.75
C ARG A 55 27.53 -38.00 -6.20
N LEU A 56 27.15 -36.72 -6.08
CA LEU A 56 28.01 -35.70 -5.48
C LEU A 56 28.45 -36.10 -4.07
N TRP A 57 27.53 -36.64 -3.26
CA TRP A 57 27.82 -37.11 -1.89
C TRP A 57 28.77 -38.31 -1.82
N ARG A 58 28.64 -39.25 -2.75
CA ARG A 58 29.44 -40.48 -2.76
C ARG A 58 30.79 -40.31 -3.45
N GLU A 59 30.85 -39.57 -4.54
CA GLU A 59 31.98 -39.56 -5.47
C GLU A 59 32.76 -38.23 -5.47
N GLU A 60 32.14 -37.11 -5.08
CA GLU A 60 32.73 -35.77 -5.21
C GLU A 60 32.76 -34.97 -3.90
N ARG A 61 33.07 -35.63 -2.79
CA ARG A 61 33.10 -35.02 -1.43
C ARG A 61 33.94 -33.74 -1.35
N ALA A 62 35.07 -33.68 -2.06
CA ALA A 62 35.91 -32.48 -2.11
C ALA A 62 35.21 -31.28 -2.77
N ARG A 63 34.45 -31.51 -3.85
CA ARG A 63 33.68 -30.44 -4.50
C ARG A 63 32.49 -30.02 -3.64
N LEU A 64 31.85 -30.94 -2.92
CA LEU A 64 30.84 -30.61 -1.92
C LEU A 64 31.39 -29.74 -0.80
N ALA A 65 32.58 -30.03 -0.29
CA ALA A 65 33.24 -29.21 0.73
C ALA A 65 33.51 -27.79 0.21
N VAL A 66 33.99 -27.65 -1.03
CA VAL A 66 34.21 -26.34 -1.67
C VAL A 66 32.89 -25.58 -1.87
N MET A 67 31.84 -26.25 -2.36
CA MET A 67 30.52 -25.64 -2.52
C MET A 67 29.93 -25.20 -1.17
N ALA A 68 30.04 -26.03 -0.13
CA ALA A 68 29.59 -25.69 1.21
C ALA A 68 30.37 -24.50 1.79
N ALA A 69 31.69 -24.46 1.61
CA ALA A 69 32.52 -23.31 1.99
C ALA A 69 32.12 -22.03 1.24
N GLY A 70 31.81 -22.14 -0.06
CA GLY A 70 31.31 -21.01 -0.86
C GLY A 70 29.95 -20.49 -0.37
N VAL A 71 29.03 -21.38 -0.01
CA VAL A 71 27.73 -21.01 0.59
C VAL A 71 27.93 -20.33 1.94
N LEU A 72 28.78 -20.87 2.81
CA LEU A 72 29.11 -20.26 4.10
C LEU A 72 29.74 -18.88 3.95
N ALA A 73 30.64 -18.70 2.97
CA ALA A 73 31.23 -17.40 2.65
C ALA A 73 30.16 -16.40 2.17
N ALA A 74 29.23 -16.83 1.30
CA ALA A 74 28.13 -15.99 0.86
C ALA A 74 27.18 -15.60 2.01
N VAL A 75 26.86 -16.54 2.91
CA VAL A 75 26.07 -16.29 4.13
C VAL A 75 26.78 -15.26 5.02
N LEU A 76 28.09 -15.42 5.24
CA LEU A 76 28.89 -14.50 6.04
C LEU A 76 28.89 -13.08 5.43
N VAL A 77 29.12 -12.96 4.12
CA VAL A 77 29.07 -11.67 3.41
C VAL A 77 27.69 -11.03 3.52
N LEU A 78 26.61 -11.78 3.30
CA LEU A 78 25.25 -11.26 3.43
C LEU A 78 24.95 -10.79 4.86
N THR A 79 25.40 -11.54 5.86
CA THR A 79 25.26 -11.16 7.28
C THR A 79 26.04 -9.88 7.59
N LEU A 80 27.28 -9.77 7.09
CA LEU A 80 28.13 -8.58 7.28
C LEU A 80 27.56 -7.32 6.59
N VAL A 81 26.82 -7.50 5.51
CA VAL A 81 26.10 -6.40 4.81
C VAL A 81 24.72 -6.11 5.44
N GLY A 82 24.37 -6.81 6.53
CA GLY A 82 23.17 -6.54 7.34
C GLY A 82 21.91 -7.25 6.84
N ALA A 83 22.02 -8.32 6.05
CA ALA A 83 20.87 -9.14 5.66
C ALA A 83 20.33 -9.93 6.87
N GLY A 84 19.01 -9.97 7.02
CA GLY A 84 18.36 -10.76 8.08
C GLY A 84 18.41 -12.27 7.82
N GLN A 85 18.23 -13.10 8.85
CA GLN A 85 18.30 -14.56 8.73
C GLN A 85 17.33 -15.13 7.66
N ALA A 86 16.08 -14.70 7.66
CA ALA A 86 15.10 -15.11 6.64
C ALA A 86 15.46 -14.63 5.22
N GLU A 87 16.19 -13.51 5.10
CA GLU A 87 16.69 -13.01 3.81
C GLU A 87 17.79 -13.89 3.27
N ILE A 88 18.76 -14.22 4.11
CA ILE A 88 19.87 -15.11 3.78
C ILE A 88 19.34 -16.47 3.32
N VAL A 89 18.44 -17.08 4.09
CA VAL A 89 17.86 -18.39 3.76
C VAL A 89 17.19 -18.33 2.39
N GLY A 90 16.33 -17.33 2.14
CA GLY A 90 15.62 -17.20 0.86
C GLY A 90 16.55 -16.99 -0.35
N ILE A 91 17.63 -16.22 -0.20
CA ILE A 91 18.62 -16.03 -1.27
C ILE A 91 19.33 -17.34 -1.58
N VAL A 92 19.86 -18.00 -0.55
CA VAL A 92 20.67 -19.22 -0.70
C VAL A 92 19.83 -20.36 -1.28
N THR A 93 18.59 -20.57 -0.80
CA THR A 93 17.71 -21.61 -1.32
C THR A 93 17.32 -21.35 -2.77
N THR A 94 17.02 -20.10 -3.14
CA THR A 94 16.65 -19.72 -4.51
C THR A 94 17.81 -19.94 -5.49
N VAL A 95 19.02 -19.53 -5.12
CA VAL A 95 20.23 -19.72 -5.94
C VAL A 95 20.56 -21.21 -6.07
N ALA A 96 20.53 -21.95 -4.96
CA ALA A 96 20.79 -23.40 -4.96
C ALA A 96 19.78 -24.15 -5.82
N LEU A 97 18.49 -23.81 -5.74
CA LEU A 97 17.46 -24.41 -6.57
C LEU A 97 17.65 -24.06 -8.05
N GLY A 98 17.98 -22.81 -8.37
CA GLY A 98 18.28 -22.38 -9.74
C GLY A 98 19.44 -23.18 -10.35
N ALA A 99 20.52 -23.35 -9.59
CA ALA A 99 21.67 -24.16 -10.00
C ALA A 99 21.29 -25.65 -10.17
N LEU A 100 20.52 -26.22 -9.25
CA LEU A 100 20.02 -27.59 -9.34
C LEU A 100 19.18 -27.78 -10.61
N VAL A 101 18.22 -26.89 -10.85
CA VAL A 101 17.34 -26.94 -12.04
C VAL A 101 18.17 -26.86 -13.32
N LEU A 102 19.17 -25.98 -13.40
CA LEU A 102 20.07 -25.92 -14.55
C LEU A 102 20.83 -27.24 -14.77
N ALA A 103 21.32 -27.85 -13.69
CA ALA A 103 22.09 -29.10 -13.76
C ALA A 103 21.25 -30.29 -14.24
N VAL A 104 19.98 -30.39 -13.81
CA VAL A 104 19.12 -31.55 -14.13
C VAL A 104 18.26 -31.40 -15.40
N SER A 105 18.22 -30.20 -16.00
CA SER A 105 17.35 -29.86 -17.14
C SER A 105 18.07 -29.75 -18.49
N TRP A 106 19.23 -30.40 -18.63
CA TRP A 106 20.07 -30.33 -19.84
C TRP A 106 19.36 -30.77 -21.14
N ASP A 107 18.40 -31.69 -21.04
CA ASP A 107 17.56 -32.22 -22.12
C ASP A 107 16.23 -31.47 -22.32
N HIS A 108 15.83 -30.64 -21.35
CA HIS A 108 14.61 -29.82 -21.36
C HIS A 108 14.93 -28.36 -21.08
N ARG A 109 15.86 -27.80 -21.86
CA ARG A 109 16.44 -26.47 -21.64
C ARG A 109 15.41 -25.34 -21.53
N THR A 110 14.31 -25.42 -22.28
CA THR A 110 13.23 -24.40 -22.23
C THR A 110 12.52 -24.40 -20.88
N ALA A 111 12.11 -25.57 -20.37
CA ALA A 111 11.43 -25.68 -19.08
C ALA A 111 12.34 -25.23 -17.93
N GLY A 112 13.60 -25.70 -17.93
CA GLY A 112 14.59 -25.26 -16.95
C GLY A 112 14.87 -23.76 -17.00
N SER A 113 14.97 -23.17 -18.19
CA SER A 113 15.20 -21.72 -18.36
C SER A 113 14.03 -20.87 -17.90
N VAL A 114 12.79 -21.34 -18.06
CA VAL A 114 11.60 -20.66 -17.52
C VAL A 114 11.67 -20.63 -16.00
N VAL A 115 11.91 -21.78 -15.36
CA VAL A 115 12.02 -21.87 -13.90
C VAL A 115 13.15 -21.00 -13.37
N VAL A 116 14.33 -21.03 -13.99
CA VAL A 116 15.47 -20.18 -13.59
C VAL A 116 15.15 -18.70 -13.75
N THR A 117 14.48 -18.31 -14.84
CA THR A 117 14.05 -16.91 -15.05
C THR A 117 13.05 -16.48 -13.98
N VAL A 118 12.08 -17.33 -13.64
CA VAL A 118 11.10 -17.05 -12.57
C VAL A 118 11.79 -16.94 -11.21
N LEU A 119 12.73 -17.83 -10.89
CA LEU A 119 13.51 -17.77 -9.65
C LEU A 119 14.38 -16.51 -9.59
N ALA A 120 14.99 -16.11 -10.70
CA ALA A 120 15.79 -14.88 -10.77
C ALA A 120 14.92 -13.62 -10.58
N LEU A 121 13.74 -13.56 -11.22
CA LEU A 121 12.78 -12.48 -11.02
C LEU A 121 12.27 -12.47 -9.57
N SER A 122 11.90 -13.62 -9.01
CA SER A 122 11.49 -13.77 -7.62
C SER A 122 12.57 -13.24 -6.66
N LEU A 123 13.83 -13.63 -6.86
CA LEU A 123 14.97 -13.15 -6.08
C LEU A 123 15.13 -11.62 -6.21
N LEU A 124 15.07 -11.09 -7.43
CA LEU A 124 15.15 -9.65 -7.69
C LEU A 124 14.04 -8.89 -6.95
N GLY A 125 12.80 -9.35 -7.06
CA GLY A 125 11.66 -8.75 -6.36
C GLY A 125 11.77 -8.79 -4.83
N SER A 126 12.42 -9.83 -4.31
CA SER A 126 12.60 -10.06 -2.87
C SER A 126 13.73 -9.22 -2.27
N LEU A 127 14.80 -9.02 -3.04
CA LEU A 127 15.95 -8.20 -2.66
C LEU A 127 15.71 -6.69 -2.86
N ALA A 128 14.76 -6.34 -3.72
CA ALA A 128 14.51 -4.95 -4.09
C ALA A 128 13.58 -4.22 -3.12
N GLY A 129 12.66 -4.88 -2.41
CA GLY A 129 11.68 -4.16 -1.59
C GLY A 129 11.87 -4.26 -0.08
N PRO A 130 11.49 -3.22 0.70
CA PRO A 130 11.35 -3.34 2.16
C PRO A 130 10.35 -4.43 2.50
N ARG A 131 10.66 -5.21 3.54
CA ARG A 131 9.76 -6.25 4.04
C ARG A 131 8.73 -5.63 4.98
N TRP A 132 7.51 -6.14 4.92
CA TRP A 132 6.49 -5.86 5.91
C TRP A 132 6.54 -6.95 6.98
N SER A 133 7.02 -6.60 8.17
CA SER A 133 7.09 -7.48 9.34
C SER A 133 6.81 -6.65 10.59
N PRO A 134 5.55 -6.18 10.75
CA PRO A 134 5.21 -5.28 11.83
C PRO A 134 5.29 -6.02 13.17
N GLN A 135 5.67 -5.31 14.22
CA GLN A 135 5.75 -5.89 15.56
C GLN A 135 4.34 -6.13 16.12
N PRO A 136 4.07 -7.31 16.72
CA PRO A 136 2.79 -7.57 17.38
C PRO A 136 2.48 -6.49 18.42
N ALA A 137 1.22 -6.07 18.49
CA ALA A 137 0.82 -5.13 19.53
C ALA A 137 0.87 -5.82 20.89
N GLN A 138 1.23 -5.06 21.92
CA GLN A 138 1.10 -5.52 23.30
C GLN A 138 -0.12 -4.87 23.91
N ASP A 139 -0.77 -5.56 24.85
CA ASP A 139 -1.88 -4.99 25.60
C ASP A 139 -1.41 -3.78 26.39
N ALA A 140 -2.08 -2.65 26.20
CA ALA A 140 -1.85 -1.42 26.95
C ALA A 140 -3.21 -0.72 27.15
N LEU A 141 -3.40 -0.13 28.34
CA LEU A 141 -4.65 0.58 28.69
C LEU A 141 -5.90 -0.28 28.39
N VAL A 142 -5.96 -1.48 28.99
CA VAL A 142 -7.11 -2.38 28.82
C VAL A 142 -8.33 -1.81 29.56
N PRO A 143 -9.53 -1.81 28.96
CA PRO A 143 -10.76 -1.37 29.64
C PRO A 143 -11.01 -2.14 30.94
N SER A 144 -11.32 -1.41 32.01
CA SER A 144 -11.66 -1.99 33.32
C SER A 144 -13.11 -2.46 33.40
N THR A 145 -13.97 -1.95 32.53
CA THR A 145 -15.39 -2.29 32.42
C THR A 145 -15.87 -2.07 30.99
N THR A 146 -16.91 -2.81 30.59
CA THR A 146 -17.59 -2.62 29.30
C THR A 146 -18.54 -1.43 29.28
N ASP A 147 -18.90 -0.88 30.44
CA ASP A 147 -19.78 0.30 30.54
C ASP A 147 -18.99 1.59 30.26
N THR A 148 -19.34 2.30 29.19
CA THR A 148 -18.66 3.52 28.76
C THR A 148 -18.99 4.76 29.61
N ARG A 149 -19.92 4.67 30.57
CA ARG A 149 -20.34 5.84 31.37
C ARG A 149 -19.15 6.61 31.97
N ILE A 150 -19.25 7.94 31.93
CA ILE A 150 -18.31 8.84 32.61
C ILE A 150 -18.69 8.95 34.08
N GLY A 151 -17.74 8.70 34.98
CA GLY A 151 -17.94 8.78 36.44
C GLY A 151 -17.92 10.21 36.99
N GLY A 152 -17.50 10.33 38.24
CA GLY A 152 -17.32 11.61 38.94
C GLY A 152 -18.58 12.09 39.67
N ALA A 153 -18.40 12.67 40.85
CA ALA A 153 -19.47 13.20 41.70
C ALA A 153 -19.91 14.60 41.24
N VAL A 154 -20.41 14.69 40.01
CA VAL A 154 -20.93 15.92 39.40
C VAL A 154 -22.23 15.64 38.65
N THR A 155 -23.21 16.52 38.85
CA THR A 155 -24.47 16.52 38.13
C THR A 155 -24.31 17.32 36.85
N THR A 156 -24.63 16.71 35.72
CA THR A 156 -24.61 17.33 34.38
C THR A 156 -26.02 17.23 33.80
N ALA A 157 -26.41 18.19 32.98
CA ALA A 157 -27.67 18.08 32.23
C ALA A 157 -27.57 16.92 31.22
N ASP A 158 -28.69 16.24 30.99
CA ASP A 158 -28.77 15.20 29.97
C ASP A 158 -28.77 15.83 28.57
N VAL A 159 -28.31 15.07 27.58
CA VAL A 159 -28.35 15.49 26.17
C VAL A 159 -29.80 15.76 25.76
N GLY A 160 -30.05 16.94 25.22
CA GLY A 160 -31.39 17.38 24.80
C GLY A 160 -32.18 18.15 25.86
N THR A 161 -31.58 18.46 27.02
CA THR A 161 -32.20 19.30 28.06
C THR A 161 -32.45 20.73 27.57
N TYR A 162 -31.49 21.32 26.85
CA TYR A 162 -31.57 22.71 26.40
C TYR A 162 -31.93 22.80 24.92
N ALA A 163 -32.79 23.77 24.58
CA ALA A 163 -32.98 24.20 23.20
C ALA A 163 -31.71 24.89 22.68
N ILE A 164 -31.49 24.86 21.37
CA ILE A 164 -30.25 25.34 20.75
C ILE A 164 -30.56 26.46 19.76
N ARG A 165 -29.84 27.58 19.88
CA ARG A 165 -29.78 28.61 18.84
C ARG A 165 -28.53 28.40 18.00
N ALA A 166 -28.71 28.23 16.70
CA ALA A 166 -27.61 28.11 15.73
C ALA A 166 -27.45 29.41 14.95
N THR A 167 -26.21 29.90 14.82
CA THR A 167 -25.91 31.17 14.14
C THR A 167 -24.64 31.02 13.33
N GLU A 168 -24.71 31.38 12.05
CA GLU A 168 -23.52 31.46 11.20
C GLU A 168 -22.69 32.70 11.61
N VAL A 169 -21.39 32.50 11.74
CA VAL A 169 -20.43 33.52 12.18
C VAL A 169 -19.24 33.56 11.23
N SER A 170 -18.61 34.73 11.10
CA SER A 170 -17.39 34.90 10.32
C SER A 170 -16.19 34.94 11.26
N LEU A 171 -15.23 34.05 11.02
CA LEU A 171 -14.07 33.85 11.89
C LEU A 171 -12.80 34.29 11.16
N PRO A 172 -11.98 35.19 11.74
CA PRO A 172 -10.73 35.61 11.12
C PRO A 172 -9.71 34.47 11.08
N GLN A 173 -8.81 34.54 10.11
CA GLN A 173 -7.64 33.67 9.94
C GLN A 173 -6.36 34.50 10.06
N LYS A 174 -5.22 33.83 10.21
CA LYS A 174 -3.91 34.47 10.41
C LYS A 174 -3.50 35.40 9.27
N ASP A 175 -3.90 35.08 8.04
CA ASP A 175 -3.60 35.85 6.82
C ASP A 175 -4.57 37.02 6.59
N GLY A 176 -5.52 37.24 7.50
CA GLY A 176 -6.55 38.29 7.39
C GLY A 176 -7.79 37.87 6.58
N THR A 177 -7.83 36.65 6.03
CA THR A 177 -9.06 36.10 5.44
C THR A 177 -10.05 35.68 6.53
N THR A 178 -11.27 35.32 6.14
CA THR A 178 -12.28 34.80 7.05
C THR A 178 -12.82 33.46 6.57
N VAL A 179 -13.22 32.62 7.52
CA VAL A 179 -13.96 31.37 7.27
C VAL A 179 -15.32 31.44 7.95
N THR A 180 -16.31 30.76 7.39
CA THR A 180 -17.62 30.63 8.03
C THR A 180 -17.53 29.62 9.17
N GLY A 181 -18.24 29.85 10.25
CA GLY A 181 -18.44 28.88 11.31
C GLY A 181 -19.89 28.85 11.76
N LEU A 182 -20.29 27.76 12.41
CA LEU A 182 -21.61 27.61 13.01
C LEU A 182 -21.49 27.58 14.53
N LEU A 183 -21.92 28.67 15.15
CA LEU A 183 -22.03 28.81 16.60
C LEU A 183 -23.37 28.21 17.05
N ARG A 184 -23.33 27.35 18.07
CA ARG A 184 -24.54 26.82 18.73
C ARG A 184 -24.49 27.18 20.21
N GLN A 185 -25.53 27.85 20.67
CA GLN A 185 -25.68 28.26 22.06
C GLN A 185 -26.88 27.56 22.70
N PRO A 186 -26.72 26.94 23.88
CA PRO A 186 -27.84 26.46 24.66
C PRO A 186 -28.68 27.64 25.16
N LEU A 187 -30.00 27.48 25.16
CA LEU A 187 -30.94 28.50 25.61
C LEU A 187 -31.50 28.16 26.99
N GLY A 188 -31.65 29.18 27.83
CA GLY A 188 -32.40 29.12 29.07
C GLY A 188 -33.91 29.09 28.84
N ALA A 189 -34.66 28.97 29.94
CA ALA A 189 -36.13 28.96 29.89
C ALA A 189 -36.73 30.29 29.41
N ASP A 190 -35.96 31.38 29.52
CA ASP A 190 -36.28 32.72 28.99
C ASP A 190 -36.03 32.85 27.48
N GLY A 191 -35.48 31.80 26.85
CA GLY A 191 -35.15 31.80 25.42
C GLY A 191 -33.83 32.51 25.10
N GLU A 192 -33.10 33.03 26.10
CA GLU A 192 -31.80 33.66 25.92
C GLU A 192 -30.64 32.67 26.08
N PRO A 193 -29.47 32.93 25.47
CA PRO A 193 -28.31 32.06 25.64
C PRO A 193 -27.90 31.94 27.10
N LEU A 194 -27.67 30.70 27.56
CA LEU A 194 -27.14 30.45 28.89
C LEU A 194 -25.79 31.15 29.08
N THR A 195 -25.55 31.66 30.28
CA THR A 195 -24.28 32.25 30.68
C THR A 195 -23.42 31.26 31.46
N GLY A 196 -22.10 31.45 31.42
CA GLY A 196 -21.15 30.59 32.10
C GLY A 196 -21.03 29.20 31.49
N THR A 197 -21.30 29.04 30.19
CA THR A 197 -21.17 27.77 29.49
C THR A 197 -19.70 27.43 29.22
N VAL A 198 -19.40 26.14 29.14
CA VAL A 198 -18.13 25.66 28.56
C VAL A 198 -18.17 25.80 27.05
N GLY A 199 -17.03 26.13 26.44
CA GLY A 199 -16.88 26.33 25.00
C GLY A 199 -16.17 25.16 24.31
N VAL A 200 -16.64 24.73 23.14
CA VAL A 200 -15.99 23.66 22.35
C VAL A 200 -15.78 24.11 20.91
N VAL A 201 -14.52 24.17 20.46
CA VAL A 201 -14.19 24.35 19.04
C VAL A 201 -13.95 23.00 18.37
N PHE A 202 -14.61 22.75 17.24
CA PHE A 202 -14.44 21.52 16.47
C PHE A 202 -13.35 21.65 15.40
N MET A 203 -12.51 20.63 15.25
CA MET A 203 -11.47 20.54 14.25
C MET A 203 -11.68 19.35 13.32
N HIS A 204 -11.74 19.64 12.02
CA HIS A 204 -12.07 18.70 10.98
C HIS A 204 -10.96 17.70 10.67
N GLY A 205 -11.35 16.44 10.44
CA GLY A 205 -10.48 15.41 9.90
C GLY A 205 -10.19 15.57 8.40
N ALA A 206 -9.57 14.57 7.80
CA ALA A 206 -9.33 14.54 6.35
C ALA A 206 -10.66 14.29 5.61
N GLY A 207 -10.95 15.09 4.57
CA GLY A 207 -12.16 14.96 3.75
C GLY A 207 -13.40 15.70 4.28
N THR A 208 -13.49 15.95 5.60
CA THR A 208 -14.49 16.86 6.19
C THR A 208 -13.95 18.29 6.19
N HIS A 209 -14.80 19.28 5.88
CA HIS A 209 -14.30 20.65 5.69
C HIS A 209 -15.32 21.77 5.94
N THR A 210 -16.61 21.47 6.11
CA THR A 210 -17.63 22.52 6.25
C THR A 210 -18.18 22.62 7.67
N TRP A 211 -18.60 23.82 8.07
CA TRP A 211 -19.26 24.15 9.33
C TRP A 211 -20.54 23.34 9.62
N ARG A 212 -21.07 22.63 8.61
CA ARG A 212 -22.19 21.70 8.72
C ARG A 212 -21.81 20.34 9.29
N GLY A 213 -20.51 20.02 9.35
CA GLY A 213 -20.01 18.80 9.96
C GLY A 213 -20.27 18.75 11.47
N PHE A 214 -20.01 17.59 12.06
CA PHE A 214 -20.15 17.34 13.51
C PHE A 214 -21.51 17.66 14.11
N ARG A 215 -22.57 17.73 13.30
CA ARG A 215 -23.89 18.16 13.75
C ARG A 215 -24.35 17.38 14.98
N GLU A 216 -24.24 16.06 14.95
CA GLU A 216 -24.70 15.20 16.06
C GLU A 216 -23.88 15.43 17.34
N GLN A 217 -22.55 15.56 17.26
CA GLN A 217 -21.69 15.82 18.41
C GLN A 217 -21.91 17.23 18.98
N ALA A 218 -22.00 18.23 18.12
CA ALA A 218 -22.20 19.63 18.50
C ALA A 218 -23.58 19.86 19.12
N GLU A 219 -24.63 19.25 18.54
CA GLU A 219 -25.99 19.28 19.12
C GLU A 219 -26.05 18.51 20.44
N ALA A 220 -25.34 17.39 20.58
CA ALA A 220 -25.30 16.66 21.85
C ALA A 220 -24.69 17.50 22.98
N LEU A 221 -23.56 18.17 22.69
CA LEU A 221 -22.89 19.06 23.64
C LEU A 221 -23.74 20.30 23.96
N SER A 222 -24.31 20.95 22.94
CA SER A 222 -25.15 22.12 23.17
C SER A 222 -26.47 21.78 23.85
N GLY A 223 -27.10 20.66 23.52
CA GLY A 223 -28.28 20.17 24.24
C GLY A 223 -28.03 19.84 25.71
N ALA A 224 -26.76 19.62 26.11
CA ALA A 224 -26.34 19.41 27.49
C ALA A 224 -25.78 20.68 28.18
N GLY A 225 -25.79 21.83 27.51
CA GLY A 225 -25.42 23.12 28.10
C GLY A 225 -24.03 23.67 27.73
N ALA A 226 -23.38 23.15 26.68
CA ALA A 226 -22.12 23.69 26.17
C ALA A 226 -22.32 24.60 24.93
N THR A 227 -21.58 25.70 24.83
CA THR A 227 -21.51 26.47 23.59
C THR A 227 -20.55 25.78 22.63
N THR A 228 -20.97 25.50 21.40
CA THR A 228 -20.12 24.84 20.40
C THR A 228 -19.89 25.70 19.17
N LEU A 229 -18.71 25.61 18.58
CA LEU A 229 -18.33 26.30 17.35
C LEU A 229 -17.74 25.29 16.37
N VAL A 230 -18.37 25.16 15.21
CA VAL A 230 -17.85 24.37 14.09
C VAL A 230 -17.42 25.32 12.97
N PRO A 231 -16.14 25.68 12.87
CA PRO A 231 -15.62 26.45 11.74
C PRO A 231 -15.46 25.57 10.49
N ASP A 232 -15.57 26.17 9.31
CA ASP A 232 -15.00 25.59 8.10
C ASP A 232 -13.51 25.31 8.33
N LYS A 233 -13.02 24.21 7.73
CA LYS A 233 -11.62 23.83 7.87
C LYS A 233 -10.72 24.90 7.21
N PRO A 234 -9.68 25.41 7.88
CA PRO A 234 -8.69 26.26 7.24
C PRO A 234 -7.96 25.47 6.13
N THR A 235 -8.03 25.93 4.87
CA THR A 235 -7.44 25.20 3.72
C THR A 235 -6.35 25.95 2.95
N GLN A 236 -5.79 27.03 3.51
CA GLN A 236 -4.78 27.87 2.85
C GLN A 236 -3.59 27.05 2.32
N ASP A 237 -2.96 26.26 3.19
CA ASP A 237 -1.87 25.33 2.84
C ASP A 237 -2.30 23.88 3.02
N TYR A 238 -3.50 23.55 2.53
CA TYR A 238 -4.04 22.21 2.59
C TYR A 238 -4.35 21.69 1.18
N THR A 239 -3.42 20.91 0.64
CA THR A 239 -3.54 20.25 -0.66
C THR A 239 -3.36 18.73 -0.54
N LEU A 240 -3.45 18.04 -1.67
CA LEU A 240 -3.15 16.60 -1.73
C LEU A 240 -1.69 16.32 -1.31
N THR A 241 -0.76 17.21 -1.68
CA THR A 241 0.69 17.00 -1.55
C THR A 241 1.35 17.78 -0.43
N GLU A 242 0.71 18.84 0.07
CA GLU A 242 1.25 19.74 1.09
C GLU A 242 0.20 20.02 2.16
N ARG A 243 0.61 19.94 3.43
CA ARG A 243 -0.23 20.27 4.60
C ARG A 243 0.65 20.91 5.67
N ASP A 244 0.22 22.06 6.19
CA ASP A 244 0.84 22.72 7.34
C ASP A 244 -0.09 22.66 8.56
N TYR A 245 0.20 21.73 9.47
CA TYR A 245 -0.59 21.56 10.70
C TYR A 245 -0.36 22.67 11.73
N GLU A 246 0.79 23.33 11.69
CA GLU A 246 1.11 24.42 12.61
C GLU A 246 0.36 25.68 12.22
N LEU A 247 0.33 26.03 10.93
CA LEU A 247 -0.50 27.12 10.42
C LEU A 247 -2.00 26.83 10.64
N MET A 248 -2.43 25.59 10.44
CA MET A 248 -3.81 25.19 10.71
C MET A 248 -4.16 25.39 12.19
N ALA A 249 -3.28 25.03 13.12
CA ALA A 249 -3.48 25.27 14.54
C ALA A 249 -3.54 26.78 14.87
N ASP A 250 -2.67 27.59 14.27
CA ASP A 250 -2.70 29.05 14.44
C ASP A 250 -4.03 29.66 13.97
N ASN A 251 -4.59 29.16 12.86
CA ASN A 251 -5.90 29.56 12.37
C ASN A 251 -7.03 29.15 13.33
N TYR A 252 -6.98 27.94 13.89
CA TYR A 252 -7.94 27.51 14.91
C TYR A 252 -7.84 28.32 16.21
N ALA A 253 -6.67 28.89 16.54
CA ALA A 253 -6.51 29.75 17.73
C ALA A 253 -7.41 31.00 17.67
N TYR A 254 -7.72 31.53 16.47
CA TYR A 254 -8.71 32.59 16.32
C TYR A 254 -10.13 32.13 16.62
N SER A 255 -10.48 30.89 16.29
CA SER A 255 -11.79 30.30 16.64
C SER A 255 -11.92 30.08 18.16
N ILE A 256 -10.84 29.64 18.81
CA ILE A 256 -10.76 29.50 20.27
C ILE A 256 -10.92 30.88 20.93
N SER A 257 -10.17 31.88 20.45
CA SER A 257 -10.24 33.25 20.96
C SER A 257 -11.62 33.89 20.75
N TYR A 258 -12.29 33.57 19.63
CA TYR A 258 -13.67 33.98 19.38
C TYR A 258 -14.63 33.42 20.45
N LEU A 259 -14.56 32.13 20.78
CA LEU A 259 -15.40 31.58 21.84
C LEU A 259 -15.09 32.20 23.21
N ARG A 260 -13.81 32.43 23.52
CA ARG A 260 -13.39 33.07 24.78
C ARG A 260 -13.88 34.51 24.93
N SER A 261 -14.15 35.21 23.82
CA SER A 261 -14.63 36.61 23.85
C SER A 261 -16.14 36.74 24.02
N LEU A 262 -16.90 35.65 23.88
CA LEU A 262 -18.34 35.67 24.06
C LEU A 262 -18.69 35.84 25.55
N PRO A 263 -19.54 36.81 25.93
CA PRO A 263 -19.87 37.08 27.34
C PRO A 263 -20.63 35.93 28.02
N THR A 264 -21.19 35.01 27.24
CA THR A 264 -21.93 33.83 27.71
C THR A 264 -21.03 32.63 27.99
N VAL A 265 -19.79 32.63 27.50
CA VAL A 265 -18.84 31.52 27.62
C VAL A 265 -17.82 31.80 28.70
N LYS A 266 -17.46 30.79 29.50
CA LYS A 266 -16.33 30.87 30.43
C LYS A 266 -15.03 30.90 29.63
N ALA A 267 -14.28 31.99 29.72
CA ALA A 267 -13.03 32.16 28.97
C ALA A 267 -11.97 31.08 29.31
N ASP A 268 -11.93 30.62 30.57
CA ASP A 268 -11.10 29.53 31.06
C ASP A 268 -11.75 28.14 30.88
N GLY A 269 -12.95 28.08 30.31
CA GLY A 269 -13.73 26.86 30.05
C GLY A 269 -13.80 26.47 28.58
N VAL A 270 -12.89 26.97 27.73
CA VAL A 270 -12.85 26.67 26.29
C VAL A 270 -11.84 25.57 25.99
N GLY A 271 -12.29 24.51 25.33
CA GLY A 271 -11.47 23.42 24.83
C GLY A 271 -11.76 23.07 23.38
N VAL A 272 -11.16 21.97 22.90
CA VAL A 272 -11.28 21.55 21.49
C VAL A 272 -11.72 20.11 21.34
N TYR A 273 -12.53 19.83 20.32
CA TYR A 273 -12.83 18.50 19.82
C TYR A 273 -12.15 18.32 18.47
N ALA A 274 -11.26 17.34 18.37
CA ALA A 274 -10.42 17.11 17.21
C ALA A 274 -10.61 15.69 16.69
N GLU A 275 -11.13 15.56 15.48
CA GLU A 275 -11.43 14.25 14.87
C GLU A 275 -10.39 13.83 13.84
N SER A 276 -9.90 12.59 13.92
CA SER A 276 -9.00 12.01 12.91
C SER A 276 -7.77 12.88 12.67
N GLU A 277 -7.55 13.37 11.45
CA GLU A 277 -6.48 14.31 11.13
C GLU A 277 -6.54 15.62 11.95
N GLY A 278 -7.73 16.06 12.36
CA GLY A 278 -7.89 17.22 13.24
C GLY A 278 -7.12 17.08 14.56
N GLY A 279 -6.76 15.85 14.96
CA GLY A 279 -5.90 15.59 16.10
C GLY A 279 -4.53 16.26 16.03
N PHE A 280 -3.97 16.48 14.83
CA PHE A 280 -2.69 17.18 14.67
C PHE A 280 -2.78 18.65 15.11
N PRO A 281 -3.62 19.52 14.50
CA PRO A 281 -3.77 20.89 14.97
C PRO A 281 -4.35 20.96 16.39
N GLY A 282 -5.17 19.99 16.82
CA GLY A 282 -5.73 19.94 18.18
C GLY A 282 -4.65 19.76 19.26
N VAL A 283 -3.72 18.83 19.05
CA VAL A 283 -2.58 18.63 19.94
C VAL A 283 -1.62 19.83 19.90
N ILE A 284 -1.39 20.43 18.72
CA ILE A 284 -0.56 21.63 18.61
C ILE A 284 -1.16 22.79 19.40
N ALA A 285 -2.48 23.02 19.26
CA ALA A 285 -3.20 24.04 20.02
C ALA A 285 -3.08 23.79 21.53
N ALA A 286 -3.37 22.57 22.00
CA ALA A 286 -3.27 22.21 23.40
C ALA A 286 -1.84 22.27 23.97
N GLY A 287 -0.82 22.02 23.15
CA GLY A 287 0.59 22.11 23.54
C GLY A 287 1.20 23.51 23.44
N ARG A 288 0.48 24.49 22.85
CA ARG A 288 0.88 25.90 22.75
C ARG A 288 0.08 26.80 23.71
N ASP A 289 -1.17 26.45 23.99
CA ASP A 289 -2.09 27.19 24.85
C ASP A 289 -2.28 26.46 26.19
N ALA A 290 -1.55 26.92 27.21
CA ALA A 290 -1.61 26.35 28.56
C ALA A 290 -2.95 26.60 29.28
N ASP A 291 -3.76 27.56 28.78
CA ASP A 291 -5.07 27.92 29.32
C ASP A 291 -6.22 27.18 28.60
N LEU A 292 -5.91 26.22 27.74
CA LEU A 292 -6.92 25.40 27.09
C LEU A 292 -7.57 24.46 28.13
N ALA A 293 -8.89 24.51 28.24
CA ALA A 293 -9.61 23.82 29.32
C ALA A 293 -9.59 22.29 29.18
N PHE A 294 -9.55 21.77 27.95
CA PHE A 294 -9.52 20.34 27.64
C PHE A 294 -9.22 20.07 26.16
N LEU A 295 -8.81 18.83 25.87
CA LEU A 295 -8.60 18.29 24.53
C LEU A 295 -9.40 16.98 24.36
N VAL A 296 -10.32 16.93 23.39
CA VAL A 296 -10.96 15.69 22.96
C VAL A 296 -10.35 15.22 21.64
N LEU A 297 -9.81 13.99 21.63
CA LEU A 297 -9.27 13.30 20.47
C LEU A 297 -10.21 12.18 20.07
N ALA A 298 -11.00 12.40 19.02
CA ALA A 298 -11.93 11.41 18.49
C ALA A 298 -11.34 10.71 17.27
N SER A 299 -11.21 9.39 17.31
CA SER A 299 -10.62 8.58 16.23
C SER A 299 -9.30 9.17 15.71
N ALA A 300 -8.49 9.76 16.61
CA ALA A 300 -7.25 10.42 16.25
C ALA A 300 -6.12 9.39 16.14
N PRO A 301 -5.20 9.50 15.15
CA PRO A 301 -4.18 8.48 14.94
C PRO A 301 -3.09 8.47 16.01
N VAL A 302 -2.68 9.65 16.53
CA VAL A 302 -1.57 9.80 17.50
C VAL A 302 -0.28 9.09 17.06
N VAL A 303 -0.11 8.98 15.75
CA VAL A 303 1.08 8.48 15.08
C VAL A 303 1.22 9.30 13.81
N GLN A 304 2.40 9.26 13.19
CA GLN A 304 2.59 9.93 11.90
C GLN A 304 1.60 9.36 10.87
N LEU A 305 1.06 10.20 9.98
CA LEU A 305 0.09 9.74 8.96
C LEU A 305 0.66 8.61 8.09
N ARG A 306 1.97 8.57 7.85
CA ARG A 306 2.62 7.45 7.14
C ARG A 306 2.52 6.13 7.92
N GLN A 307 2.71 6.19 9.24
CA GLN A 307 2.56 5.03 10.12
C GLN A 307 1.09 4.57 10.15
N GLN A 308 0.16 5.51 10.29
CA GLN A 308 -1.28 5.24 10.23
C GLN A 308 -1.68 4.62 8.89
N ALA A 309 -1.27 5.21 7.76
CA ALA A 309 -1.60 4.71 6.43
C ALA A 309 -1.12 3.28 6.23
N THR A 310 0.08 2.98 6.73
CA THR A 310 0.67 1.63 6.64
C THR A 310 -0.09 0.65 7.52
N TYR A 311 -0.45 1.07 8.75
CA TYR A 311 -1.29 0.29 9.64
C TYR A 311 -2.66 -0.01 9.03
N ALA A 312 -3.39 1.02 8.62
CA ALA A 312 -4.73 0.93 8.05
C ALA A 312 -4.75 0.00 6.82
N ALA A 313 -3.81 0.19 5.90
CA ALA A 313 -3.73 -0.65 4.71
C ALA A 313 -3.41 -2.12 5.06
N GLY A 314 -2.54 -2.37 6.06
CA GLY A 314 -2.29 -3.72 6.58
C GLY A 314 -3.55 -4.37 7.15
N THR A 315 -4.30 -3.64 7.99
CA THR A 315 -5.54 -4.14 8.62
C THR A 315 -6.62 -4.40 7.58
N TYR A 316 -6.85 -3.47 6.65
CA TYR A 316 -7.86 -3.63 5.59
C TYR A 316 -7.56 -4.83 4.69
N LEU A 317 -6.33 -4.94 4.20
CA LEU A 317 -5.94 -6.04 3.32
C LEU A 317 -6.01 -7.40 4.04
N SER A 318 -5.67 -7.44 5.33
CA SER A 318 -5.83 -8.64 6.14
C SER A 318 -7.30 -9.05 6.26
N ARG A 319 -8.22 -8.09 6.48
CA ARG A 319 -9.67 -8.34 6.50
C ARG A 319 -10.25 -8.76 5.14
N VAL A 320 -9.75 -8.20 4.04
CA VAL A 320 -10.15 -8.60 2.67
C VAL A 320 -9.67 -10.02 2.33
N GLY A 321 -8.64 -10.52 3.02
CA GLY A 321 -8.05 -11.83 2.78
C GLY A 321 -7.23 -11.87 1.49
N VAL A 322 -6.23 -11.00 1.36
CA VAL A 322 -5.35 -10.96 0.19
C VAL A 322 -4.09 -11.83 0.38
N PRO A 323 -3.42 -12.23 -0.72
CA PRO A 323 -2.13 -12.92 -0.63
C PRO A 323 -1.07 -12.10 0.09
N GLY A 324 -0.27 -12.74 0.95
CA GLY A 324 0.80 -12.11 1.72
C GLY A 324 1.77 -11.20 0.92
N PRO A 325 2.17 -11.55 -0.32
CA PRO A 325 2.99 -10.65 -1.15
C PRO A 325 2.36 -9.27 -1.42
N LEU A 326 1.02 -9.18 -1.49
CA LEU A 326 0.35 -7.90 -1.73
C LEU A 326 0.44 -6.96 -0.51
N LEU A 327 0.50 -7.49 0.71
CA LEU A 327 0.76 -6.68 1.92
C LEU A 327 2.13 -5.99 1.85
N THR A 328 3.10 -6.65 1.23
CA THR A 328 4.45 -6.08 1.02
C THR A 328 4.43 -4.95 -0.02
N ALA A 329 3.51 -4.98 -0.99
CA ALA A 329 3.35 -3.91 -1.98
C ALA A 329 2.91 -2.58 -1.34
N VAL A 330 2.08 -2.63 -0.29
CA VAL A 330 1.70 -1.43 0.48
C VAL A 330 2.92 -0.80 1.16
N ALA A 331 3.73 -1.62 1.82
CA ALA A 331 4.96 -1.16 2.47
C ALA A 331 5.93 -0.53 1.45
N ARG A 332 5.99 -1.08 0.23
CA ARG A 332 6.77 -0.53 -0.89
C ARG A 332 6.23 0.82 -1.38
N LEU A 333 4.91 0.98 -1.45
CA LEU A 333 4.27 2.22 -1.86
C LEU A 333 4.44 3.33 -0.81
N LEU A 334 4.21 3.01 0.47
CA LEU A 334 4.24 3.98 1.57
C LEU A 334 5.63 4.23 2.12
N GLY A 335 6.60 3.36 1.82
CA GLY A 335 8.01 3.50 2.20
C GLY A 335 8.80 4.48 1.32
N THR A 336 8.17 5.06 0.28
CA THR A 336 8.76 6.11 -0.54
C THR A 336 8.74 7.43 0.25
N ARG A 337 9.91 7.92 0.65
CA ARG A 337 10.05 9.13 1.47
C ARG A 337 10.45 10.37 0.69
N GLU A 338 10.96 10.21 -0.53
CA GLU A 338 11.54 11.28 -1.32
C GLU A 338 10.81 11.34 -2.66
N LEU A 339 9.71 12.08 -2.72
CA LEU A 339 9.10 12.48 -3.98
C LEU A 339 9.67 13.84 -4.40
N PRO A 340 9.72 14.16 -5.72
CA PRO A 340 10.24 15.43 -6.20
C PRO A 340 9.63 16.62 -5.45
N ARG A 341 10.49 17.58 -5.05
CA ARG A 341 10.12 18.83 -4.33
C ARG A 341 9.55 18.66 -2.92
N GLY A 342 9.66 17.51 -2.27
CA GLY A 342 9.22 17.34 -0.88
C GLY A 342 7.71 17.12 -0.73
N ALA A 343 7.03 16.69 -1.79
CA ALA A 343 5.63 16.29 -1.73
C ALA A 343 5.40 15.22 -0.64
N PHE A 344 4.28 15.34 0.07
CA PHE A 344 3.84 14.44 1.15
C PHE A 344 4.71 14.43 2.42
N ARG A 345 5.60 15.40 2.62
CA ARG A 345 6.38 15.56 3.87
C ARG A 345 5.50 15.63 5.12
N TYR A 346 4.31 16.19 4.99
CA TYR A 346 3.32 16.24 6.08
C TYR A 346 2.97 14.84 6.63
N ALA A 347 3.15 13.78 5.83
CA ALA A 347 2.85 12.43 6.26
C ALA A 347 3.79 11.93 7.36
N ASP A 348 4.97 12.54 7.49
CA ASP A 348 5.99 12.26 8.50
C ASP A 348 5.99 13.31 9.63
N PHE A 349 5.00 14.21 9.69
CA PHE A 349 4.92 15.22 10.74
C PHE A 349 4.84 14.59 12.13
N ASP A 350 5.75 15.00 13.01
CA ASP A 350 5.86 14.48 14.37
C ASP A 350 5.26 15.46 15.39
N ALA A 351 4.11 15.09 15.93
CA ALA A 351 3.40 15.87 16.93
C ALA A 351 3.91 15.64 18.37
N THR A 352 4.84 14.71 18.60
CA THR A 352 5.27 14.26 19.95
C THR A 352 5.69 15.43 20.83
N SER A 353 6.47 16.39 20.29
CA SER A 353 6.93 17.53 21.09
C SER A 353 5.77 18.40 21.62
N TYR A 354 4.66 18.49 20.88
CA TYR A 354 3.46 19.21 21.30
C TYR A 354 2.66 18.39 22.32
N GLN A 355 2.53 17.08 22.12
CA GLN A 355 1.87 16.16 23.07
C GLN A 355 2.52 16.26 24.45
N GLN A 356 3.86 16.32 24.49
CA GLN A 356 4.66 16.44 25.71
C GLN A 356 4.56 17.79 26.43
N ARG A 357 3.80 18.75 25.87
CA ARG A 357 3.47 20.04 26.48
C ARG A 357 2.00 20.16 26.89
N VAL A 358 1.16 19.16 26.60
CA VAL A 358 -0.27 19.22 26.91
C VAL A 358 -0.51 19.06 28.42
N THR A 359 -0.94 20.15 29.06
CA THR A 359 -1.33 20.19 30.48
C THR A 359 -2.83 20.00 30.69
N ALA A 360 -3.65 20.26 29.66
CA ALA A 360 -5.10 20.13 29.70
C ALA A 360 -5.55 18.65 29.85
N PRO A 361 -6.69 18.37 30.52
CA PRO A 361 -7.32 17.06 30.50
C PRO A 361 -7.57 16.54 29.08
N VAL A 362 -7.35 15.24 28.85
CA VAL A 362 -7.52 14.60 27.54
C VAL A 362 -8.60 13.52 27.58
N LEU A 363 -9.56 13.60 26.67
CA LEU A 363 -10.53 12.54 26.38
C LEU A 363 -10.22 11.92 25.03
N MET A 364 -10.09 10.59 24.97
CA MET A 364 -9.94 9.85 23.73
C MET A 364 -11.15 8.97 23.47
N LEU A 365 -11.74 9.09 22.27
CA LEU A 365 -12.92 8.35 21.85
C LEU A 365 -12.59 7.50 20.62
N TYR A 366 -12.85 6.20 20.69
CA TYR A 366 -12.61 5.28 19.58
C TYR A 366 -13.76 4.32 19.36
N GLY A 367 -13.98 3.94 18.11
CA GLY A 367 -14.85 2.82 17.76
C GLY A 367 -14.04 1.54 17.54
N THR A 368 -14.50 0.41 18.07
CA THR A 368 -13.76 -0.86 17.95
C THR A 368 -13.81 -1.47 16.54
N ALA A 369 -14.72 -1.00 15.67
CA ALA A 369 -14.75 -1.40 14.26
C ALA A 369 -13.85 -0.53 13.37
N ASP A 370 -13.27 0.55 13.90
CA ASP A 370 -12.33 1.40 13.17
C ASP A 370 -11.00 0.68 12.91
N SER A 371 -10.83 0.24 11.67
CA SER A 371 -9.64 -0.50 11.23
C SER A 371 -8.47 0.40 10.84
N SER A 372 -8.69 1.71 10.81
CA SER A 372 -7.69 2.69 10.38
C SER A 372 -6.88 3.27 11.53
N MET A 373 -7.38 3.15 12.77
CA MET A 373 -6.77 3.73 13.95
C MET A 373 -6.00 2.70 14.78
N PRO A 374 -4.80 3.06 15.29
CA PRO A 374 -4.09 2.26 16.26
C PRO A 374 -4.75 2.35 17.65
N LEU A 375 -5.78 1.54 17.87
CA LEU A 375 -6.68 1.63 19.03
C LEU A 375 -5.99 1.41 20.38
N VAL A 376 -4.87 0.69 20.41
CA VAL A 376 -4.08 0.42 21.63
C VAL A 376 -2.88 1.37 21.71
N GLN A 377 -2.13 1.49 20.61
CA GLN A 377 -0.93 2.31 20.56
C GLN A 377 -1.22 3.81 20.70
N GLY A 378 -2.29 4.33 20.11
CA GLY A 378 -2.62 5.77 20.16
C GLY A 378 -2.80 6.27 21.59
N PRO A 379 -3.73 5.68 22.37
CA PRO A 379 -3.89 5.98 23.79
C PRO A 379 -2.63 5.78 24.62
N ALA A 380 -1.90 4.68 24.41
CA ALA A 380 -0.65 4.42 25.13
C ALA A 380 0.42 5.48 24.86
N THR A 381 0.45 6.04 23.65
CA THR A 381 1.35 7.13 23.27
C THR A 381 0.95 8.45 23.93
N ILE A 382 -0.31 8.89 23.79
CA ILE A 382 -0.80 10.09 24.50
C ILE A 382 -0.50 9.97 26.00
N TRP A 383 -0.83 8.85 26.62
CA TRP A 383 -0.61 8.65 28.06
C TRP A 383 0.83 8.90 28.48
N ARG A 384 1.78 8.36 27.73
CA ARG A 384 3.21 8.53 28.00
C ARG A 384 3.67 9.96 27.76
N ASP A 385 3.21 10.58 26.68
CA ASP A 385 3.69 11.90 26.29
C ASP A 385 3.15 13.00 27.21
N ILE A 386 1.87 12.99 27.57
CA ILE A 386 1.32 14.01 28.47
C ILE A 386 1.92 13.91 29.89
N GLN A 387 2.37 12.73 30.31
CA GLN A 387 3.08 12.56 31.59
C GLN A 387 4.42 13.31 31.65
N VAL A 388 5.04 13.61 30.50
CA VAL A 388 6.24 14.45 30.45
C VAL A 388 5.94 15.86 30.97
N ALA A 389 4.73 16.37 30.74
CA ALA A 389 4.22 17.63 31.30
C ALA A 389 3.66 17.49 32.73
N GLY A 390 3.79 16.31 33.36
CA GLY A 390 3.17 16.01 34.66
C GLY A 390 1.64 15.82 34.59
N ASN A 391 1.06 15.74 33.39
CA ASN A 391 -0.37 15.56 33.21
C ASN A 391 -0.76 14.08 33.38
N THR A 392 -1.70 13.81 34.28
CA THR A 392 -2.22 12.46 34.58
C THR A 392 -3.72 12.34 34.30
N GLN A 393 -4.28 13.29 33.57
CA GLN A 393 -5.72 13.40 33.32
C GLN A 393 -6.10 12.86 31.94
N LEU A 394 -5.99 11.54 31.76
CA LEU A 394 -6.43 10.83 30.56
C LEU A 394 -7.72 10.05 30.84
N THR A 395 -8.69 10.18 29.93
CA THR A 395 -9.89 9.35 29.87
C THR A 395 -10.00 8.71 28.49
N VAL A 396 -10.27 7.41 28.40
CA VAL A 396 -10.39 6.68 27.13
C VAL A 396 -11.71 5.92 27.08
N ARG A 397 -12.43 6.00 25.96
CA ARG A 397 -13.67 5.28 25.71
C ARG A 397 -13.64 4.54 24.37
N TYR A 398 -13.99 3.25 24.43
CA TYR A 398 -14.12 2.38 23.27
C TYR A 398 -15.59 1.99 23.06
N TYR A 399 -16.18 2.40 21.94
CA TYR A 399 -17.57 2.11 21.61
C TYR A 399 -17.64 0.87 20.73
N ALA A 400 -18.41 -0.12 21.19
CA ALA A 400 -18.61 -1.38 20.50
C ALA A 400 -19.16 -1.16 19.08
N ASP A 401 -18.53 -1.79 18.10
CA ASP A 401 -18.93 -1.82 16.68
C ASP A 401 -19.01 -0.45 16.00
N ALA A 402 -18.55 0.60 16.68
CA ALA A 402 -18.51 1.93 16.11
C ALA A 402 -17.36 2.04 15.10
N ASN A 403 -17.63 2.71 13.99
CA ASN A 403 -16.69 2.97 12.91
C ASN A 403 -15.86 4.23 13.19
N HIS A 404 -15.09 4.67 12.18
CA HIS A 404 -14.22 5.83 12.27
C HIS A 404 -14.93 7.13 12.69
N GLY A 405 -16.19 7.33 12.29
CA GLY A 405 -17.01 8.48 12.68
C GLY A 405 -17.76 8.30 14.00
N LEU A 406 -17.43 7.27 14.79
CA LEU A 406 -18.13 6.87 16.02
C LEU A 406 -19.61 6.51 15.80
N LYS A 407 -19.93 5.91 14.64
CA LYS A 407 -21.28 5.48 14.24
C LYS A 407 -21.34 3.98 13.99
N LEU A 408 -22.51 3.38 14.02
CA LEU A 408 -22.66 1.96 13.71
C LEU A 408 -22.71 1.71 12.19
N GLY A 409 -22.16 0.58 11.75
CA GLY A 409 -22.14 0.17 10.35
C GLY A 409 -21.04 0.85 9.52
N ASN A 410 -21.18 0.84 8.20
CA ASN A 410 -20.09 1.24 7.28
C ASN A 410 -20.19 2.70 6.80
N SER A 411 -21.23 3.44 7.20
CA SER A 411 -21.40 4.84 6.82
C SER A 411 -21.03 5.79 7.96
N THR A 412 -20.48 6.95 7.60
CA THR A 412 -20.32 8.09 8.50
C THR A 412 -21.59 8.94 8.61
N ASP A 413 -22.66 8.55 7.93
CA ASP A 413 -23.99 9.15 8.06
C ASP A 413 -24.82 8.46 9.16
N GLY A 414 -25.81 9.17 9.68
CA GLY A 414 -26.71 8.65 10.71
C GLY A 414 -26.28 8.98 12.14
N VAL A 415 -26.89 8.29 13.10
CA VAL A 415 -26.72 8.54 14.54
C VAL A 415 -25.41 7.99 15.08
N LEU A 416 -24.88 8.69 16.08
CA LEU A 416 -23.73 8.22 16.86
C LEU A 416 -24.02 6.89 17.53
N ALA A 417 -22.97 6.07 17.70
CA ALA A 417 -23.07 4.81 18.41
C ALA A 417 -23.57 5.02 19.86
N PRO A 418 -24.28 4.04 20.44
CA PRO A 418 -24.80 4.15 21.79
C PRO A 418 -23.73 4.58 22.80
N GLY A 419 -24.05 5.58 23.63
CA GLY A 419 -23.15 6.11 24.66
C GLY A 419 -22.32 7.32 24.22
N VAL A 420 -21.92 7.45 22.95
CA VAL A 420 -20.98 8.50 22.48
C VAL A 420 -21.46 9.91 22.85
N ALA A 421 -22.69 10.25 22.48
CA ALA A 421 -23.26 11.58 22.75
C ALA A 421 -23.34 11.88 24.26
N ARG A 422 -23.81 10.90 25.05
CA ARG A 422 -23.94 11.00 26.51
C ARG A 422 -22.57 11.21 27.17
N ASP A 423 -21.60 10.38 26.80
CA ASP A 423 -20.29 10.36 27.44
C ASP A 423 -19.46 11.58 27.06
N LEU A 424 -19.49 12.00 25.79
CA LEU A 424 -18.88 13.26 25.35
C LEU A 424 -19.45 14.46 26.09
N ALA A 425 -20.79 14.59 26.12
CA ALA A 425 -21.46 15.72 26.77
C ALA A 425 -21.17 15.78 28.27
N ARG A 426 -21.30 14.63 28.97
CA ARG A 426 -21.03 14.55 30.41
C ARG A 426 -19.57 14.84 30.73
N TRP A 427 -18.62 14.29 29.96
CA TRP A 427 -17.20 14.53 30.23
C TRP A 427 -16.86 16.01 30.12
N VAL A 428 -17.31 16.70 29.06
CA VAL A 428 -17.00 18.12 28.84
C VAL A 428 -17.71 19.03 29.85
N THR A 429 -19.02 18.85 30.07
CA THR A 429 -19.81 19.73 30.96
C THR A 429 -19.56 19.47 32.44
N GLY A 430 -19.02 18.31 32.79
CA GLY A 430 -18.68 17.94 34.17
C GLY A 430 -17.26 18.32 34.61
N LEU A 431 -16.47 18.98 33.77
CA LEU A 431 -15.13 19.44 34.12
C LEU A 431 -15.18 20.44 35.29
N PRO A 432 -14.14 20.46 36.17
CA PRO A 432 -12.94 19.62 36.14
C PRO A 432 -13.12 18.22 36.77
N ILE A 433 -14.26 17.93 37.40
CA ILE A 433 -14.47 16.69 38.19
C ILE A 433 -14.36 15.42 37.32
N THR A 434 -14.80 15.49 36.07
CA THR A 434 -14.77 14.36 35.12
C THR A 434 -13.38 14.06 34.54
N ALA A 435 -12.43 15.00 34.60
CA ALA A 435 -11.08 14.86 34.02
C ALA A 435 -10.30 13.68 34.62
N SER A 436 -10.59 13.35 35.88
CA SER A 436 -9.94 12.28 36.63
C SER A 436 -10.83 11.16 37.12
N ALA A 437 -12.09 11.15 36.70
CA ALA A 437 -13.07 10.20 37.18
C ALA A 437 -12.78 8.76 36.74
N GLU A 438 -12.93 7.82 37.67
CA GLU A 438 -12.96 6.39 37.35
C GLU A 438 -14.31 5.99 36.73
N PRO A 439 -14.33 5.00 35.82
CA PRO A 439 -13.18 4.33 35.23
C PRO A 439 -12.44 5.21 34.21
N ARG A 440 -11.10 5.29 34.30
CA ARG A 440 -10.27 6.04 33.32
C ARG A 440 -10.36 5.46 31.91
N VAL A 441 -10.33 4.14 31.80
CA VAL A 441 -10.43 3.40 30.54
C VAL A 441 -11.61 2.43 30.62
N ALA A 442 -12.56 2.58 29.69
CA ALA A 442 -13.77 1.79 29.68
C ALA A 442 -14.35 1.60 28.27
N GLY A 443 -15.25 0.63 28.14
CA GLY A 443 -15.91 0.27 26.90
C GLY A 443 -15.48 -1.11 26.37
N ALA A 444 -15.77 -1.35 25.10
CA ALA A 444 -15.43 -2.59 24.44
C ALA A 444 -13.92 -2.79 24.33
N THR A 445 -13.44 -4.03 24.39
CA THR A 445 -12.02 -4.35 24.27
C THR A 445 -11.51 -3.98 22.87
N PRO A 446 -10.52 -3.07 22.74
CA PRO A 446 -9.91 -2.78 21.46
C PRO A 446 -9.07 -3.97 20.98
N VAL A 447 -9.00 -4.17 19.67
CA VAL A 447 -8.10 -5.15 19.05
C VAL A 447 -7.17 -4.42 18.11
N GLN A 448 -5.88 -4.64 18.29
CA GLN A 448 -4.83 -4.15 17.41
C GLN A 448 -3.82 -5.28 17.24
N ASP A 449 -3.68 -5.84 16.04
CA ASP A 449 -2.81 -7.01 15.84
C ASP A 449 -1.32 -6.63 15.86
N PHE A 450 -0.99 -5.41 15.40
CA PHE A 450 0.39 -4.96 15.25
C PHE A 450 0.54 -3.45 15.46
N TRP A 451 1.72 -3.00 15.88
CA TRP A 451 2.04 -1.58 16.02
C TRP A 451 2.03 -0.86 14.65
N ALA A 452 1.42 0.32 14.61
CA ALA A 452 1.58 1.27 13.52
C ALA A 452 3.03 1.75 13.48
N GLN A 453 3.73 1.33 12.41
CA GLN A 453 5.13 1.63 12.17
C GLN A 453 5.31 2.05 10.71
N ALA A 454 6.30 2.90 10.46
CA ALA A 454 6.65 3.28 9.11
C ALA A 454 7.34 2.08 8.45
N PRO A 455 7.12 1.83 7.15
CA PRO A 455 7.86 0.80 6.44
C PRO A 455 9.37 1.03 6.55
N GLY A 456 10.15 -0.05 6.55
CA GLY A 456 11.61 0.04 6.44
C GLY A 456 12.03 0.84 5.19
N ARG A 457 13.23 1.43 5.22
CA ARG A 457 13.77 2.16 4.07
C ARG A 457 13.88 1.23 2.85
N THR A 458 13.43 1.70 1.70
CA THR A 458 13.75 1.08 0.40
C THR A 458 15.25 1.19 0.15
N ARG A 459 15.86 0.18 -0.48
CA ARG A 459 17.27 0.27 -0.92
C ARG A 459 17.36 1.24 -2.09
N TRP A 460 18.47 1.98 -2.25
CA TRP A 460 18.61 3.04 -3.25
C TRP A 460 18.34 2.56 -4.70
N TYR A 461 18.74 1.33 -5.03
CA TYR A 461 18.55 0.72 -6.36
C TYR A 461 17.14 0.14 -6.56
N ALA A 462 16.26 0.35 -5.60
CA ALA A 462 14.88 -0.12 -5.61
C ALA A 462 13.96 0.85 -4.84
N SER A 463 14.32 2.14 -4.87
CA SER A 463 13.42 3.20 -4.45
C SER A 463 12.19 3.22 -5.35
N GLY A 464 11.08 3.75 -4.85
CA GLY A 464 9.88 3.93 -5.66
C GLY A 464 10.15 4.76 -6.92
N ASP A 465 11.07 5.72 -6.84
CA ASP A 465 11.46 6.58 -7.97
C ASP A 465 12.17 5.82 -9.07
N LEU A 466 13.19 5.02 -8.73
CA LEU A 466 13.90 4.22 -9.73
C LEU A 466 12.99 3.15 -10.33
N MET A 467 12.08 2.61 -9.53
CA MET A 467 11.07 1.66 -10.01
C MET A 467 10.08 2.33 -10.95
N LEU A 468 9.56 3.51 -10.61
CA LEU A 468 8.67 4.28 -11.46
C LEU A 468 9.37 4.68 -12.77
N ALA A 469 10.61 5.16 -12.69
CA ALA A 469 11.44 5.44 -13.85
C ALA A 469 11.66 4.19 -14.71
N GLY A 470 11.88 3.03 -14.08
CA GLY A 470 11.99 1.73 -14.75
C GLY A 470 10.72 1.32 -15.49
N ILE A 471 9.55 1.51 -14.89
CA ILE A 471 8.24 1.27 -15.52
C ILE A 471 8.04 2.20 -16.71
N LEU A 472 8.24 3.51 -16.52
CA LEU A 472 8.08 4.52 -17.58
C LEU A 472 9.05 4.27 -18.73
N THR A 473 10.32 3.96 -18.43
CA THR A 473 11.32 3.61 -19.44
C THR A 473 10.94 2.33 -20.18
N GLY A 474 10.46 1.32 -19.46
CA GLY A 474 9.98 0.07 -20.05
C GLY A 474 8.83 0.30 -21.05
N LEU A 475 7.82 1.08 -20.65
CA LEU A 475 6.71 1.46 -21.51
C LEU A 475 7.17 2.30 -22.72
N ALA A 476 8.03 3.30 -22.51
CA ALA A 476 8.57 4.13 -23.57
C ALA A 476 9.34 3.30 -24.61
N LEU A 477 10.12 2.31 -24.18
CA LEU A 477 10.83 1.39 -25.07
C LEU A 477 9.87 0.50 -25.88
N LEU A 478 8.77 0.03 -25.29
CA LEU A 478 7.76 -0.73 -26.04
C LEU A 478 7.05 0.15 -27.09
N VAL A 479 6.69 1.38 -26.73
CA VAL A 479 6.12 2.37 -27.67
C VAL A 479 7.10 2.68 -28.79
N ALA A 480 8.37 2.96 -28.46
CA ALA A 480 9.42 3.22 -29.44
C ALA A 480 9.65 2.01 -30.36
N SER A 481 9.59 0.78 -29.84
CA SER A 481 9.66 -0.44 -30.65
C SER A 481 8.49 -0.54 -31.63
N GLY A 482 7.26 -0.29 -31.17
CA GLY A 482 6.06 -0.33 -32.02
C GLY A 482 6.09 0.74 -33.10
N ALA A 483 6.41 1.98 -32.73
CA ALA A 483 6.55 3.10 -33.66
C ALA A 483 7.68 2.88 -34.66
N GLY A 484 8.86 2.44 -34.19
CA GLY A 484 10.00 2.12 -35.04
C GLY A 484 9.72 0.98 -36.02
N TRP A 485 8.96 -0.03 -35.60
CA TRP A 485 8.48 -1.08 -36.51
C TRP A 485 7.53 -0.51 -37.57
N ALA A 486 6.53 0.27 -37.18
CA ALA A 486 5.56 0.89 -38.09
C ALA A 486 6.22 1.82 -39.12
N LEU A 487 7.10 2.72 -38.65
CA LEU A 487 7.92 3.57 -39.51
C LEU A 487 8.82 2.74 -40.43
N GLY A 488 9.39 1.65 -39.92
CA GLY A 488 10.16 0.68 -40.70
C GLY A 488 9.37 0.02 -41.83
N GLN A 489 8.03 0.00 -41.77
CA GLN A 489 7.17 -0.52 -42.84
C GLN A 489 6.81 0.53 -43.90
N LEU A 490 6.96 1.83 -43.63
CA LEU A 490 6.62 2.91 -44.58
C LEU A 490 7.29 2.79 -45.95
N PRO A 491 8.53 2.30 -46.11
CA PRO A 491 9.13 2.08 -47.42
C PRO A 491 8.28 1.18 -48.34
N ARG A 492 7.43 0.30 -47.78
CA ARG A 492 6.50 -0.54 -48.56
C ARG A 492 5.45 0.27 -49.31
N LEU A 493 5.08 1.45 -48.81
CA LEU A 493 4.12 2.35 -49.46
C LEU A 493 4.66 2.92 -50.79
N VAL A 494 5.99 2.95 -50.95
CA VAL A 494 6.67 3.45 -52.16
C VAL A 494 7.35 2.30 -52.91
N GLY A 495 6.85 1.06 -52.75
CA GLY A 495 7.35 -0.13 -53.44
C GLY A 495 8.73 -0.64 -52.98
N ARG A 496 9.30 -0.09 -51.89
CA ARG A 496 10.59 -0.54 -51.34
C ARG A 496 10.38 -1.63 -50.28
N ARG A 497 11.43 -2.43 -50.02
CA ARG A 497 11.40 -3.42 -48.94
C ARG A 497 11.39 -2.70 -47.59
N GLY A 498 10.36 -2.97 -46.78
CA GLY A 498 10.29 -2.53 -45.38
C GLY A 498 11.26 -3.30 -44.48
N MET A 499 11.40 -2.80 -43.25
CA MET A 499 12.15 -3.44 -42.17
C MET A 499 11.67 -4.89 -41.96
N HIS A 500 12.62 -5.80 -41.76
CA HIS A 500 12.34 -7.23 -41.60
C HIS A 500 13.02 -7.77 -40.35
N LEU A 501 12.21 -8.38 -39.48
CA LEU A 501 12.67 -9.24 -38.39
C LEU A 501 12.52 -10.70 -38.86
N PRO A 502 13.56 -11.56 -38.72
CA PRO A 502 13.49 -12.95 -39.16
C PRO A 502 12.31 -13.68 -38.52
N ASP A 503 11.59 -14.49 -39.29
CA ASP A 503 10.56 -15.35 -38.72
C ASP A 503 11.20 -16.52 -37.94
N PRO A 504 10.74 -16.83 -36.72
CA PRO A 504 9.55 -16.27 -36.05
C PRO A 504 9.87 -15.15 -35.03
N VAL A 505 11.08 -14.60 -34.98
CA VAL A 505 11.56 -13.62 -33.97
C VAL A 505 10.63 -12.41 -33.86
N GLY A 506 10.20 -11.84 -34.99
CA GLY A 506 9.30 -10.68 -34.99
C GLY A 506 7.94 -10.97 -34.31
N ARG A 507 7.35 -12.14 -34.61
CA ARG A 507 6.08 -12.58 -34.00
C ARG A 507 6.20 -12.79 -32.50
N TRP A 508 7.29 -13.42 -32.06
CA TRP A 508 7.54 -13.67 -30.63
C TRP A 508 7.86 -12.37 -29.86
N ALA A 509 8.54 -11.41 -30.49
CA ALA A 509 8.78 -10.09 -29.90
C ALA A 509 7.47 -9.31 -29.69
N ALA A 510 6.58 -9.31 -30.69
CA ALA A 510 5.25 -8.70 -30.54
C ALA A 510 4.39 -9.42 -29.48
N ALA A 511 4.39 -10.76 -29.48
CA ALA A 511 3.68 -11.54 -28.47
C ALA A 511 4.19 -11.25 -27.06
N LEU A 512 5.50 -11.07 -26.88
CA LEU A 512 6.10 -10.72 -25.59
C LEU A 512 5.63 -9.35 -25.11
N ALA A 513 5.72 -8.33 -25.97
CA ALA A 513 5.29 -6.98 -25.63
C ALA A 513 3.81 -6.96 -25.21
N LEU A 514 2.93 -7.63 -25.98
CA LEU A 514 1.51 -7.73 -25.65
C LEU A 514 1.25 -8.52 -24.37
N ALA A 515 1.95 -9.63 -24.13
CA ALA A 515 1.78 -10.43 -22.92
C ALA A 515 2.21 -9.67 -21.65
N VAL A 516 3.32 -8.91 -21.72
CA VAL A 516 3.77 -8.08 -20.60
C VAL A 516 2.80 -6.93 -20.33
N LEU A 517 2.30 -6.25 -21.37
CA LEU A 517 1.28 -5.21 -21.21
C LEU A 517 -0.02 -5.78 -20.63
N ALA A 518 -0.47 -6.95 -21.10
CA ALA A 518 -1.63 -7.63 -20.55
C ALA A 518 -1.43 -8.01 -19.07
N ALA A 519 -0.25 -8.49 -18.69
CA ALA A 519 0.07 -8.79 -17.30
C ALA A 519 -0.03 -7.53 -16.41
N TRP A 520 0.48 -6.40 -16.87
CA TRP A 520 0.37 -5.12 -16.16
C TRP A 520 -1.07 -4.62 -16.04
N VAL A 521 -1.83 -4.64 -17.14
CA VAL A 521 -3.25 -4.23 -17.13
C VAL A 521 -4.05 -5.08 -16.15
N LEU A 522 -3.88 -6.41 -16.18
CA LEU A 522 -4.56 -7.32 -15.25
C LEU A 522 -4.11 -7.10 -13.80
N TYR A 523 -2.81 -6.87 -13.57
CA TYR A 523 -2.30 -6.58 -12.24
C TYR A 523 -2.87 -5.28 -11.66
N LEU A 524 -2.91 -4.21 -12.45
CA LEU A 524 -3.49 -2.93 -12.03
C LEU A 524 -5.01 -3.03 -11.81
N ALA A 525 -5.71 -3.74 -12.68
CA ALA A 525 -7.15 -4.02 -12.52
C ALA A 525 -7.42 -4.80 -11.22
N TYR A 526 -6.59 -5.81 -10.92
CA TYR A 526 -6.64 -6.56 -9.68
C TYR A 526 -6.44 -5.66 -8.46
N VAL A 527 -5.39 -4.82 -8.45
CA VAL A 527 -5.11 -3.87 -7.36
C VAL A 527 -6.30 -2.92 -7.15
N GLY A 528 -6.88 -2.39 -8.23
CA GLY A 528 -8.07 -1.54 -8.16
C GLY A 528 -9.29 -2.24 -7.56
N MET A 529 -9.52 -3.51 -7.93
CA MET A 529 -10.61 -4.30 -7.36
C MET A 529 -10.40 -4.63 -5.87
N VAL A 530 -9.18 -4.96 -5.47
CA VAL A 530 -8.82 -5.16 -4.06
C VAL A 530 -9.00 -3.86 -3.26
N ALA A 531 -8.56 -2.73 -3.81
CA ALA A 531 -8.76 -1.43 -3.17
C ALA A 531 -10.26 -1.12 -2.97
N ARG A 532 -11.11 -1.45 -3.95
CA ARG A 532 -12.56 -1.33 -3.83
C ARG A 532 -13.13 -2.23 -2.74
N LEU A 533 -12.68 -3.49 -2.63
CA LEU A 533 -13.08 -4.41 -1.56
C LEU A 533 -12.68 -3.86 -0.18
N ALA A 534 -11.44 -3.38 -0.05
CA ALA A 534 -10.91 -2.78 1.16
C ALA A 534 -11.72 -1.55 1.60
N LEU A 535 -11.99 -0.61 0.68
CA LEU A 535 -12.75 0.60 0.96
C LEU A 535 -14.25 0.34 1.23
N SER A 536 -14.78 -0.80 0.78
CA SER A 536 -16.17 -1.21 1.03
C SER A 536 -16.32 -2.17 2.22
N TYR A 537 -15.24 -2.45 2.95
CA TYR A 537 -15.22 -3.40 4.07
C TYR A 537 -15.78 -4.78 3.71
N SER A 538 -15.52 -5.23 2.48
CA SER A 538 -16.02 -6.50 1.96
C SER A 538 -14.88 -7.42 1.53
N SER A 539 -15.12 -8.73 1.57
CA SER A 539 -14.15 -9.75 1.14
C SER A 539 -14.75 -10.62 0.05
N ASN A 540 -13.97 -10.90 -1.01
CA ASN A 540 -14.38 -11.83 -2.05
C ASN A 540 -13.17 -12.69 -2.48
N PRO A 541 -13.11 -13.98 -2.08
CA PRO A 541 -11.98 -14.85 -2.39
C PRO A 541 -11.69 -15.00 -3.90
N TRP A 542 -12.71 -14.93 -4.75
CA TRP A 542 -12.54 -14.99 -6.21
C TRP A 542 -11.80 -13.78 -6.76
N ILE A 543 -12.08 -12.60 -6.21
CA ILE A 543 -11.35 -11.38 -6.56
C ILE A 543 -9.96 -11.42 -5.89
N SER A 544 -9.89 -11.66 -4.58
CA SER A 544 -8.65 -11.61 -3.79
C SER A 544 -7.60 -12.63 -4.23
N TYR A 545 -7.95 -13.92 -4.28
CA TYR A 545 -7.02 -15.01 -4.66
C TYR A 545 -7.12 -15.37 -6.13
N GLY A 546 -8.33 -15.41 -6.70
CA GLY A 546 -8.52 -15.74 -8.11
C GLY A 546 -7.97 -14.67 -9.05
N GLY A 547 -8.20 -13.39 -8.75
CA GLY A 547 -7.61 -12.28 -9.50
C GLY A 547 -6.08 -12.24 -9.42
N TRP A 548 -5.53 -12.54 -8.24
CA TRP A 548 -4.08 -12.67 -8.06
C TRP A 548 -3.51 -13.80 -8.91
N LEU A 549 -4.11 -15.00 -8.84
CA LEU A 549 -3.71 -16.15 -9.63
C LEU A 549 -3.77 -15.84 -11.13
N ALA A 550 -4.81 -15.15 -11.60
CA ALA A 550 -4.92 -14.73 -13.00
C ALA A 550 -3.75 -13.82 -13.41
N ALA A 551 -3.41 -12.81 -12.59
CA ALA A 551 -2.28 -11.93 -12.84
C ALA A 551 -0.94 -12.70 -12.84
N GLN A 552 -0.75 -13.64 -11.93
CA GLN A 552 0.44 -14.52 -11.90
C GLN A 552 0.56 -15.37 -13.17
N LEU A 553 -0.53 -16.00 -13.61
CA LEU A 553 -0.53 -16.85 -14.80
C LEU A 553 -0.20 -16.05 -16.06
N THR A 554 -0.70 -14.83 -16.20
CA THR A 554 -0.35 -13.96 -17.33
C THR A 554 1.12 -13.52 -17.30
N ALA A 555 1.65 -13.18 -16.12
CA ALA A 555 3.07 -12.86 -15.97
C ALA A 555 3.99 -14.06 -16.28
N LEU A 556 3.61 -15.26 -15.84
CA LEU A 556 4.31 -16.50 -16.17
C LEU A 556 4.28 -16.79 -17.68
N LEU A 557 3.15 -16.55 -18.35
CA LEU A 557 3.05 -16.68 -19.80
C LEU A 557 4.04 -15.73 -20.51
N ALA A 558 4.14 -14.47 -20.06
CA ALA A 558 5.12 -13.53 -20.61
C ALA A 558 6.57 -14.03 -20.44
N VAL A 559 6.92 -14.63 -19.30
CA VAL A 559 8.24 -15.25 -19.09
C VAL A 559 8.48 -16.42 -20.05
N VAL A 560 7.48 -17.28 -20.26
CA VAL A 560 7.58 -18.39 -21.23
C VAL A 560 7.85 -17.86 -22.65
N ILE A 561 7.14 -16.80 -23.05
CA ILE A 561 7.31 -16.14 -24.35
C ILE A 561 8.72 -15.53 -24.46
N LEU A 562 9.22 -14.88 -23.40
CA LEU A 562 10.58 -14.32 -23.35
C LEU A 562 11.65 -15.40 -23.55
N VAL A 563 11.57 -16.50 -22.80
CA VAL A 563 12.53 -17.62 -22.92
C VAL A 563 12.48 -18.24 -24.31
N LYS A 564 11.28 -18.43 -24.88
CA LYS A 564 11.14 -18.92 -26.26
C LYS A 564 11.74 -17.93 -27.26
N LEU A 565 11.52 -16.63 -27.12
CA LEU A 565 12.09 -15.60 -27.98
C LEU A 565 13.63 -15.64 -27.95
N VAL A 566 14.24 -15.67 -26.77
CA VAL A 566 15.70 -15.76 -26.60
C VAL A 566 16.25 -17.02 -27.27
N GLY A 567 15.61 -18.18 -27.04
CA GLY A 567 15.99 -19.43 -27.71
C GLY A 567 15.93 -19.33 -29.23
N ARG A 568 14.90 -18.70 -29.80
CA ARG A 568 14.78 -18.47 -31.25
C ARG A 568 15.85 -17.53 -31.79
N VAL A 569 16.16 -16.45 -31.07
CA VAL A 569 17.24 -15.52 -31.44
C VAL A 569 18.59 -16.25 -31.50
N LEU A 570 18.90 -17.07 -30.49
CA LEU A 570 20.13 -17.85 -30.47
C LEU A 570 20.21 -18.87 -31.62
N LEU A 571 19.10 -19.55 -31.92
CA LEU A 571 19.03 -20.48 -33.04
C LEU A 571 19.24 -19.77 -34.38
N VAL A 572 18.55 -18.66 -34.65
CA VAL A 572 18.69 -17.87 -35.89
C VAL A 572 20.12 -17.36 -36.03
N ARG A 573 20.70 -16.81 -34.95
CA ARG A 573 22.10 -16.35 -34.94
C ARG A 573 23.10 -17.48 -35.17
N GLY A 574 22.84 -18.67 -34.63
CA GLY A 574 23.66 -19.87 -34.83
C GLY A 574 23.66 -20.37 -36.27
N HIS A 575 22.49 -20.38 -36.93
CA HIS A 575 22.38 -20.77 -38.34
C HIS A 575 23.17 -19.82 -39.25
N VAL A 576 23.06 -18.51 -39.03
CA VAL A 576 23.83 -17.52 -39.80
C VAL A 576 25.34 -17.65 -39.57
N ARG A 577 25.78 -18.09 -38.38
CA ARG A 577 27.19 -18.32 -38.06
C ARG A 577 27.75 -19.63 -38.60
N HIS A 578 26.94 -20.66 -38.87
CA HIS A 578 27.41 -22.02 -39.15
C HIS A 578 27.06 -22.53 -40.57
N GLY A 579 26.29 -21.80 -41.37
CA GLY A 579 26.26 -22.08 -42.81
C GLY A 579 25.17 -21.40 -43.64
N ARG A 580 25.58 -21.05 -44.87
CA ARG A 580 24.81 -20.88 -46.13
C ARG A 580 24.45 -19.49 -46.66
N ASP A 581 24.74 -18.39 -45.97
CA ASP A 581 24.74 -17.06 -46.59
C ASP A 581 26.05 -16.33 -46.26
N GLU A 582 26.70 -15.81 -47.29
CA GLU A 582 27.98 -15.09 -47.23
C GLU A 582 27.95 -13.94 -46.21
N GLY A 583 28.72 -14.04 -45.12
CA GLY A 583 29.25 -12.92 -44.31
C GLY A 583 28.30 -11.84 -43.74
N GLY A 584 26.99 -11.93 -43.96
CA GLY A 584 26.03 -10.84 -43.68
C GLY A 584 25.58 -10.77 -42.22
N ARG A 585 25.26 -9.56 -41.74
CA ARG A 585 24.59 -9.37 -40.45
C ARG A 585 23.18 -9.98 -40.48
N TRP A 586 22.85 -10.86 -39.53
CA TRP A 586 21.51 -11.49 -39.40
C TRP A 586 20.38 -10.49 -39.09
N LEU A 587 20.72 -9.26 -38.69
CA LEU A 587 19.80 -8.12 -38.50
C LEU A 587 20.44 -6.84 -39.04
N THR A 588 19.59 -5.98 -39.62
CA THR A 588 19.97 -4.57 -39.87
C THR A 588 20.00 -3.80 -38.54
N LEU A 589 20.76 -2.69 -38.49
CA LEU A 589 20.83 -1.85 -37.28
C LEU A 589 19.44 -1.38 -36.80
N PRO A 590 18.52 -0.91 -37.67
CA PRO A 590 17.17 -0.54 -37.26
C PRO A 590 16.34 -1.73 -36.72
N SER A 591 16.47 -2.91 -37.33
CA SER A 591 15.75 -4.12 -36.86
C SER A 591 16.28 -4.61 -35.51
N ALA A 592 17.59 -4.50 -35.30
CA ALA A 592 18.23 -4.79 -34.02
C ALA A 592 17.79 -3.80 -32.94
N ALA A 593 17.68 -2.51 -33.25
CA ALA A 593 17.19 -1.49 -32.32
C ALA A 593 15.74 -1.75 -31.89
N VAL A 594 14.84 -2.05 -32.84
CA VAL A 594 13.44 -2.41 -32.56
C VAL A 594 13.36 -3.65 -31.66
N LEU A 595 14.08 -4.72 -32.00
CA LEU A 595 14.08 -5.94 -31.18
C LEU A 595 14.66 -5.69 -29.78
N ALA A 596 15.76 -4.94 -29.69
CA ALA A 596 16.39 -4.60 -28.42
C ALA A 596 15.46 -3.76 -27.53
N ALA A 597 14.76 -2.77 -28.10
CA ALA A 597 13.78 -1.96 -27.39
C ALA A 597 12.61 -2.82 -26.87
N ALA A 598 12.04 -3.69 -27.71
CA ALA A 598 10.98 -4.62 -27.29
C ALA A 598 11.41 -5.55 -26.15
N VAL A 599 12.58 -6.18 -26.27
CA VAL A 599 13.08 -7.12 -25.24
C VAL A 599 13.45 -6.38 -23.97
N THR A 600 14.19 -5.27 -24.06
CA THR A 600 14.63 -4.49 -22.89
C THR A 600 13.43 -3.90 -22.15
N GLY A 601 12.47 -3.30 -22.88
CA GLY A 601 11.25 -2.78 -22.28
C GLY A 601 10.44 -3.86 -21.58
N SER A 602 10.33 -5.05 -22.19
CA SER A 602 9.64 -6.20 -21.60
C SER A 602 10.34 -6.71 -20.33
N VAL A 603 11.67 -6.79 -20.33
CA VAL A 603 12.46 -7.24 -19.17
C VAL A 603 12.36 -6.24 -18.02
N LEU A 604 12.44 -4.94 -18.28
CA LEU A 604 12.24 -3.90 -17.25
C LEU A 604 10.85 -4.00 -16.61
N LEU A 605 9.81 -4.20 -17.42
CA LEU A 605 8.45 -4.33 -16.95
C LEU A 605 8.22 -5.65 -16.18
N LEU A 606 8.86 -6.76 -16.56
CA LEU A 606 8.83 -8.00 -15.79
C LEU A 606 9.58 -7.88 -14.45
N ALA A 607 10.73 -7.20 -14.45
CA ALA A 607 11.47 -6.90 -13.22
C ALA A 607 10.63 -6.03 -12.27
N ALA A 608 9.89 -5.06 -12.81
CA ALA A 608 8.97 -4.26 -12.03
C ALA A 608 7.78 -5.07 -11.49
N LEU A 609 7.16 -5.98 -12.27
CA LEU A 609 6.15 -6.91 -11.74
C LEU A 609 6.71 -7.79 -10.60
N ALA A 610 7.98 -8.19 -10.70
CA ALA A 610 8.66 -8.90 -9.63
C ALA A 610 8.86 -8.04 -8.38
N TYR A 611 9.24 -6.77 -8.55
CA TYR A 611 9.26 -5.80 -7.47
C TYR A 611 7.89 -5.57 -6.82
N TRP A 612 6.78 -5.91 -7.48
CA TRP A 612 5.45 -5.83 -6.86
C TRP A 612 4.95 -7.19 -6.32
N GLY A 613 5.80 -8.21 -6.33
CA GLY A 613 5.53 -9.50 -5.69
C GLY A 613 4.77 -10.50 -6.55
N LEU A 614 4.63 -10.24 -7.85
CA LEU A 614 3.82 -11.11 -8.74
C LEU A 614 4.48 -12.47 -9.00
N PHE A 615 5.79 -12.61 -8.76
CA PHE A 615 6.49 -13.89 -8.82
C PHE A 615 6.71 -14.41 -7.39
N PRO A 616 6.20 -15.60 -7.04
CA PRO A 616 6.25 -16.12 -5.68
C PRO A 616 7.69 -16.41 -5.25
N MET A 617 7.99 -16.16 -3.97
CA MET A 617 9.14 -16.77 -3.31
C MET A 617 8.82 -18.22 -2.94
N LEU A 618 9.85 -19.05 -2.92
CA LEU A 618 9.83 -20.30 -2.17
C LEU A 618 10.18 -19.96 -0.73
N GLY A 619 9.16 -19.55 0.05
CA GLY A 619 9.32 -19.12 1.43
C GLY A 619 8.00 -19.20 2.16
#